data_AF-Q6VER9-F1
#
_entry.id   AF-Q6VER9-F1
#
_cell.length_a   1.000
_cell.length_b   1.000
_cell.length_c   1.000
_cell.angle_alpha   90.00
_cell.angle_beta   90.00
_cell.angle_gamma   90.00
#
_symmetry.space_group_name_H-M   'P 1'
#
loop_
_entity.id
_entity.type
_entity.pdbx_description
1 polymer ?
#
loop_
_entity_poly.entity_id
_entity_poly.type
_entity_poly.pdbx_seq_one_letter_code
_entity_poly.pdbx_strand_id
1 'polypeptide(L)'
;MLGDAVAVVGMSCRVPGASDPDALWALLRDGISVVDEIPSARWNLDGLVAHRLTDEQRSALRHGAFLDDVEGFDAAFFGINPSE
;
A
#
# COMPACT_ATOMS: atom_id res chain seq x y z
N MET A 1 -10.77 -31.02 -25.97
CA MET A 1 -9.47 -30.44 -25.63
C MET A 1 -9.69 -29.55 -24.41
N LEU A 2 -9.49 -30.05 -23.19
CA LEU A 2 -9.21 -29.14 -22.07
C LEU A 2 -7.85 -28.52 -22.41
N GLY A 3 -7.81 -27.22 -22.68
CA GLY A 3 -6.55 -26.53 -22.94
C GLY A 3 -5.59 -26.69 -21.75
N ASP A 4 -4.28 -26.63 -22.02
CA ASP A 4 -3.25 -26.75 -20.98
C ASP A 4 -3.53 -25.74 -19.87
N ALA A 5 -3.94 -26.24 -18.71
CA ALA A 5 -4.27 -25.41 -17.56
C ALA A 5 -2.99 -24.81 -16.97
N VAL A 6 -3.07 -23.56 -16.52
CA VAL A 6 -1.96 -22.88 -15.85
C VAL A 6 -2.15 -22.99 -14.33
N ALA A 7 -1.12 -23.50 -13.64
CA ALA A 7 -1.09 -23.58 -12.19
C ALA A 7 -0.44 -22.34 -11.57
N VAL A 8 -0.99 -21.86 -10.46
CA VAL A 8 -0.33 -20.89 -9.58
C VAL A 8 0.53 -21.67 -8.59
N VAL A 9 1.86 -21.57 -8.71
CA VAL A 9 2.81 -22.34 -7.90
C VAL A 9 3.53 -21.53 -6.82
N GLY A 10 3.22 -20.23 -6.71
CA GLY A 10 3.81 -19.34 -5.72
C GLY A 10 3.07 -18.01 -5.60
N MET A 11 3.19 -17.38 -4.43
CA MET A 11 2.61 -16.07 -4.11
C MET A 11 3.56 -15.31 -3.17
N SER A 12 3.68 -14.01 -3.40
CA SER A 12 4.24 -13.06 -2.43
C SER A 12 3.42 -11.78 -2.51
N CYS A 13 3.29 -11.06 -1.40
CA CYS A 13 2.64 -9.76 -1.39
C CYS A 13 3.19 -8.91 -0.26
N ARG A 14 3.17 -7.60 -0.47
CA ARG A 14 3.29 -6.59 0.58
C ARG A 14 2.11 -5.65 0.41
N VAL A 15 1.30 -5.52 1.45
CA VAL A 15 0.10 -4.67 1.46
C VAL A 15 0.08 -3.86 2.76
N PRO A 16 -0.76 -2.83 2.88
CA PRO A 16 -0.85 -2.07 4.13
C PRO A 16 -1.08 -3.00 5.34
N GLY A 17 -0.27 -2.84 6.38
CA GLY A 17 -0.31 -3.67 7.59
C GLY A 17 0.15 -5.12 7.45
N ALA A 18 0.62 -5.58 6.28
CA ALA A 18 1.12 -6.94 6.09
C ALA A 18 2.33 -7.01 5.13
N SER A 19 3.45 -7.52 5.64
CA SER A 19 4.71 -7.67 4.91
C SER A 19 4.77 -8.88 3.98
N ASP A 20 3.85 -9.83 4.16
CA ASP A 20 3.87 -11.15 3.52
C ASP A 20 2.45 -11.77 3.50
N PRO A 21 2.25 -12.90 2.77
CA PRO A 21 0.95 -13.55 2.68
C PRO A 21 0.38 -14.05 4.02
N ASP A 22 1.24 -14.45 4.96
CA ASP A 22 0.80 -14.96 6.27
C ASP A 22 0.25 -13.82 7.14
N ALA A 23 0.92 -12.67 7.13
CA ALA A 23 0.44 -11.45 7.78
C ALA A 23 -0.87 -10.96 7.15
N LEU A 24 -1.00 -11.00 5.81
CA LEU A 24 -2.26 -10.67 5.13
C LEU A 24 -3.37 -11.62 5.57
N TRP A 25 -3.09 -12.92 5.64
CA TRP A 25 -4.07 -13.90 6.09
C TRP A 25 -4.55 -13.64 7.52
N ALA A 26 -3.66 -13.25 8.43
CA ALA A 26 -4.03 -12.87 9.78
C ALA A 26 -5.00 -11.68 9.81
N LEU A 27 -4.71 -10.61 9.06
CA LEU A 27 -5.60 -9.44 8.96
C LEU A 27 -7.00 -9.82 8.46
N LEU A 28 -7.07 -10.63 7.40
CA LEU A 28 -8.33 -11.06 6.80
C LEU A 28 -9.13 -11.95 7.75
N ARG A 29 -8.46 -12.92 8.38
CA ARG A 29 -9.07 -13.85 9.33
C ARG A 29 -9.65 -13.10 10.53
N ASP A 30 -8.91 -12.12 11.04
CA ASP A 30 -9.27 -11.39 12.27
C ASP A 30 -10.16 -10.17 11.99
N GLY A 31 -10.45 -9.86 10.71
CA GLY A 31 -11.31 -8.75 10.31
C GLY A 31 -10.73 -7.37 10.63
N ILE A 32 -9.40 -7.25 10.61
CA ILE A 32 -8.70 -6.02 11.00
C ILE A 32 -8.69 -5.01 9.86
N SER A 33 -9.17 -3.80 10.13
CA SER A 33 -9.00 -2.64 9.25
C SER A 33 -7.63 -2.01 9.47
N VAL A 34 -6.92 -1.77 8.38
CA VAL A 34 -5.60 -1.10 8.33
C VAL A 34 -5.68 0.28 7.66
N VAL A 35 -6.88 0.78 7.44
CA VAL A 35 -7.12 2.15 6.97
C VAL A 35 -6.84 3.10 8.14
N ASP A 36 -6.01 4.11 7.89
CA ASP A 36 -5.61 5.13 8.86
C ASP A 36 -5.67 6.52 8.21
N GLU A 37 -5.43 7.56 8.99
CA GLU A 37 -5.22 8.91 8.46
C GLU A 37 -3.98 8.95 7.55
N ILE A 38 -4.06 9.75 6.49
CA ILE A 38 -2.91 9.97 5.60
C ILE A 38 -1.76 10.57 6.41
N PRO A 39 -0.56 9.94 6.40
CA PRO A 39 0.59 10.49 7.09
C PRO A 39 0.94 11.88 6.54
N SER A 40 1.03 12.88 7.42
CA SER A 40 1.41 14.25 7.04
C SER A 40 2.80 14.33 6.38
N ALA A 41 3.66 13.36 6.67
CA ALA A 41 4.97 13.20 6.03
C ALA A 41 4.90 12.82 4.54
N ARG A 42 3.78 12.24 4.06
CA ARG A 42 3.60 11.89 2.64
C ARG A 42 3.10 13.06 1.82
N TRP A 43 2.03 13.72 2.29
CA TRP A 43 1.43 14.85 1.59
C TRP A 43 0.94 15.90 2.59
N ASN A 44 1.19 17.17 2.28
CA ASN A 44 0.50 18.27 2.93
C ASN A 44 -0.89 18.43 2.32
N LEU A 45 -1.88 17.76 2.91
CA LEU A 45 -3.27 17.78 2.44
C LEU A 45 -3.89 19.18 2.47
N ASP A 46 -3.48 20.05 3.39
CA ASP A 46 -4.05 21.40 3.50
C ASP A 46 -3.66 22.28 2.29
N GLY A 47 -2.54 22.00 1.63
CA GLY A 47 -2.14 22.64 0.38
C GLY A 47 -2.73 21.98 -0.88
N LEU A 48 -3.11 20.70 -0.80
CA LEU A 48 -3.60 19.92 -1.94
C LEU A 48 -5.12 20.03 -2.14
N VAL A 49 -5.87 20.24 -1.04
CA VAL A 49 -7.32 20.40 -1.10
C VAL A 49 -7.64 21.80 -1.60
N ALA A 50 -7.75 21.91 -2.92
CA ALA A 50 -8.24 23.11 -3.60
C ALA A 50 -9.56 23.59 -2.95
N HIS A 51 -9.78 24.90 -2.91
CA HIS A 51 -10.96 25.58 -2.34
C HIS A 51 -12.33 25.18 -2.95
N ARG A 52 -12.38 24.12 -3.76
CA ARG A 52 -13.56 23.60 -4.47
C ARG A 52 -14.18 22.34 -3.86
N LEU A 53 -13.54 21.69 -2.89
CA LEU A 53 -14.10 20.49 -2.25
C LEU A 53 -15.05 20.85 -1.11
N THR A 54 -16.16 20.11 -0.99
CA THR A 54 -17.03 20.14 0.20
C THR A 54 -16.31 19.54 1.40
N ASP A 55 -16.85 19.77 2.60
CA ASP A 55 -16.28 19.20 3.83
C ASP A 55 -16.34 17.66 3.85
N GLU A 56 -17.39 17.04 3.29
CA GLU A 56 -17.43 15.58 3.11
C GLU A 56 -16.34 15.08 2.17
N GLN A 57 -16.12 15.77 1.04
CA GLN A 57 -15.07 15.40 0.09
C GLN A 57 -13.68 15.54 0.70
N ARG A 58 -13.46 16.60 1.51
CA ARG A 58 -12.22 16.80 2.26
C ARG A 58 -12.01 15.68 3.28
N SER A 59 -13.05 15.28 4.01
CA SER A 59 -13.00 14.19 5.00
C SER A 59 -12.72 12.84 4.35
N ALA A 60 -13.32 12.56 3.18
CA ALA A 60 -13.09 11.33 2.42
C ALA A 60 -11.65 11.18 1.92
N LEU A 61 -10.93 12.29 1.71
CA LEU A 61 -9.53 12.29 1.29
C LEU A 61 -8.54 12.17 2.47
N ARG A 62 -9.00 12.15 3.73
CA ARG A 62 -8.11 12.09 4.90
C ARG A 62 -7.68 10.69 5.28
N HIS A 63 -8.27 9.66 4.70
CA HIS A 63 -8.02 8.27 5.10
C HIS A 63 -7.55 7.42 3.93
N GLY A 64 -6.69 6.46 4.23
CA GLY A 64 -6.21 5.46 3.28
C GLY A 64 -5.42 4.38 3.99
N ALA A 65 -5.05 3.33 3.26
CA ALA A 65 -4.16 2.29 3.76
C ALA A 65 -2.87 2.36 2.95
N PHE A 66 -1.73 2.51 3.63
CA PHE A 66 -0.46 2.81 2.98
C PHE A 66 0.57 1.74 3.30
N LEU A 67 1.45 1.48 2.32
CA LEU A 67 2.66 0.73 2.60
C LEU A 67 3.60 1.59 3.43
N ASP A 68 4.17 0.98 4.46
CA ASP A 68 5.37 1.51 5.12
C ASP A 68 6.54 1.52 4.15
N ASP A 69 7.54 2.36 4.40
CA ASP A 69 8.84 2.32 3.71
C ASP A 69 8.74 2.04 2.19
N VAL A 70 8.03 2.92 1.47
CA VAL A 70 7.92 2.81 0.00
C VAL A 70 9.18 3.31 -0.71
N GLU A 71 9.99 4.08 0.02
CA GLU A 71 11.27 4.61 -0.46
C GLU A 71 12.39 3.57 -0.30
N GLY A 72 12.17 2.54 0.53
CA GLY A 72 13.09 1.44 0.75
C GLY A 72 13.33 0.62 -0.52
N PHE A 73 14.60 0.55 -0.92
CA PHE A 73 15.05 -0.24 -2.05
C PHE A 73 16.46 -0.78 -1.81
N ASP A 74 16.66 -2.09 -1.98
CA ASP A 74 17.98 -2.72 -1.85
C ASP A 74 18.76 -2.61 -3.17
N ALA A 75 19.25 -1.41 -3.46
CA ALA A 75 19.98 -1.13 -4.69
C ALA A 75 21.20 -2.05 -4.88
N ALA A 76 21.91 -2.38 -3.78
CA ALA A 76 23.10 -3.23 -3.83
C ALA A 76 22.77 -4.66 -4.26
N PHE A 77 21.69 -5.25 -3.74
CA PHE A 77 21.22 -6.57 -4.17
C PHE A 77 20.91 -6.62 -5.67
N PHE A 78 20.34 -5.55 -6.22
CA PHE A 78 20.01 -5.46 -7.64
C PHE A 78 21.15 -4.93 -8.52
N GLY A 79 22.31 -4.58 -7.95
CA GLY A 79 23.44 -4.02 -8.68
C GLY A 79 23.19 -2.63 -9.26
N ILE A 80 22.26 -1.86 -8.68
CA ILE A 80 21.92 -0.50 -9.08
C ILE A 80 22.70 0.50 -8.22
N ASN A 81 23.10 1.62 -8.82
CA ASN A 81 23.73 2.71 -8.07
C ASN A 81 22.67 3.39 -7.18
N PRO A 82 22.90 3.59 -5.87
CA PRO A 82 21.90 4.20 -4.99
C PRO A 82 21.42 5.62 -5.37
N SER A 83 22.12 6.31 -6.28
CA SER A 83 21.80 7.68 -6.69
C SER A 83 21.11 7.79 -8.06
N GLU A 84 20.85 6.65 -8.73
CA GLU A 84 20.09 6.60 -9.99
C GLU A 84 18.59 6.76 -9.74
#